data_AF-A0A0T9FAL2-F1
#
_entry.id   AF-A0A0T9FAL2-F1
#
_cell.length_a   1.000
_cell.length_b   1.000
_cell.length_c   1.000
_cell.angle_alpha   90.00
_cell.angle_beta   90.00
_cell.angle_gamma   90.00
#
_symmetry.space_group_name_H-M   'P 1'
#
loop_
_entity.id
_entity.type
_entity.pdbx_description
1 polymer ?
#
loop_
_entity_poly.entity_id
_entity_poly.type
_entity_poly.pdbx_seq_one_letter_code
_entity_poly.pdbx_strand_id
1 'polypeptide(L)'
;MLDAGRVVEFMMLDRLFPRSVFHSLKLAEHNLAELMHNPHSRIGATTEAQRLLGQARSELEFVQPGVLLETLESRLAGLQTTCRDVGDALALQYFHAAPWVAWSDAGQRGQLVGSQEES
;
A
#
# COMPACT_ATOMS: atom_id res chain seq x y z
N MET A 1 -31.77 15.84 15.64
CA MET A 1 -30.45 16.47 15.87
C MET A 1 -29.40 15.40 15.58
N LEU A 2 -28.45 15.65 14.69
CA LEU A 2 -27.34 14.72 14.45
C LEU A 2 -26.45 14.68 15.70
N ASP A 3 -26.14 13.49 16.18
CA ASP A 3 -25.21 13.28 17.29
C ASP A 3 -23.82 13.01 16.73
N ALA A 4 -22.84 13.82 17.11
CA ALA A 4 -21.48 13.73 16.58
C ALA A 4 -20.84 12.37 16.91
N GLY A 5 -21.14 11.81 18.09
CA GLY A 5 -20.67 10.47 18.50
C GLY A 5 -21.12 9.40 17.52
N ARG A 6 -22.41 9.35 17.19
CA ARG A 6 -22.95 8.41 16.20
C ARG A 6 -22.36 8.59 14.81
N VAL A 7 -22.11 9.82 14.36
CA VAL A 7 -21.48 10.07 13.05
C VAL A 7 -20.05 9.54 13.03
N VAL A 8 -19.29 9.76 14.09
CA VAL A 8 -17.91 9.26 14.19
C VAL A 8 -17.87 7.74 14.28
N GLU A 9 -18.75 7.12 15.08
CA GLU A 9 -18.89 5.66 15.14
C GLU A 9 -19.22 5.07 13.77
N PHE A 10 -20.16 5.66 13.04
CA PHE A 10 -20.50 5.24 11.69
C PHE A 10 -19.31 5.37 10.73
N MET A 11 -18.64 6.53 10.70
CA MET A 11 -17.51 6.77 9.80
C MET A 11 -16.29 5.92 10.13
N MET A 12 -16.09 5.51 11.38
CA MET A 12 -14.94 4.71 11.76
C MET A 12 -15.20 3.20 11.66
N LEU A 13 -16.38 2.72 12.08
CA LEU A 13 -16.62 1.31 12.37
C LEU A 13 -17.60 0.61 11.42
N ASP A 14 -18.40 1.32 10.63
CA ASP A 14 -19.40 0.69 9.77
C ASP A 14 -18.72 -0.25 8.75
N ARG A 15 -19.17 -1.50 8.65
CA ARG A 15 -18.49 -2.51 7.81
C ARG A 15 -18.95 -2.48 6.35
N LEU A 16 -20.12 -1.92 6.10
CA LEU A 16 -20.80 -1.96 4.79
C LEU A 16 -20.66 -0.63 4.05
N PHE A 17 -20.39 0.47 4.76
CA PHE A 17 -20.23 1.77 4.19
C PHE A 17 -18.83 1.94 3.56
N PRO A 18 -18.72 2.11 2.23
CA PRO A 18 -17.43 2.07 1.55
C PRO A 18 -16.43 3.16 1.98
N ARG A 19 -16.93 4.26 2.56
CA ARG A 19 -16.11 5.38 3.03
C ARG A 19 -15.79 5.30 4.53
N SER A 20 -16.19 4.23 5.20
CA SER A 20 -15.75 4.04 6.57
C SER A 20 -14.28 3.62 6.62
N VAL A 21 -13.63 3.91 7.74
CA VAL A 21 -12.24 3.50 7.96
C VAL A 21 -12.14 1.97 8.03
N PHE A 22 -13.02 1.31 8.78
CA PHE A 22 -13.01 -0.16 8.90
C PHE A 22 -13.16 -0.85 7.54
N HIS A 23 -14.08 -0.36 6.69
CA HIS A 23 -14.26 -0.91 5.34
C HIS A 23 -13.00 -0.69 4.49
N SER A 24 -12.41 0.50 4.54
CA SER A 24 -11.20 0.85 3.80
C SER A 24 -10.00 -0.02 4.20
N LEU A 25 -9.82 -0.31 5.49
CA LEU A 25 -8.78 -1.21 5.98
C LEU A 25 -8.98 -2.64 5.46
N LYS A 26 -10.21 -3.16 5.49
CA LYS A 26 -10.52 -4.47 4.91
C LYS A 26 -10.24 -4.54 3.41
N LEU A 27 -10.59 -3.47 2.68
CA LEU A 27 -10.30 -3.39 1.25
C LEU A 27 -8.79 -3.36 0.99
N ALA A 28 -8.02 -2.63 1.81
CA ALA A 28 -6.56 -2.61 1.72
C ALA A 28 -5.95 -3.99 1.99
N GLU A 29 -6.40 -4.71 3.02
CA GLU A 29 -5.97 -6.09 3.31
C GLU A 29 -6.26 -7.03 2.12
N HIS A 30 -7.46 -6.92 1.52
CA HIS A 30 -7.84 -7.72 0.37
C HIS A 30 -6.95 -7.42 -0.85
N ASN A 31 -6.76 -6.15 -1.19
CA ASN A 31 -5.91 -5.76 -2.31
C ASN A 31 -4.45 -6.20 -2.10
N LEU A 32 -3.96 -6.13 -0.86
CA LEU A 32 -2.63 -6.61 -0.52
C LEU A 32 -2.54 -8.12 -0.71
N ALA A 33 -3.53 -8.89 -0.26
CA ALA A 33 -3.59 -10.34 -0.42
C ALA A 33 -3.56 -10.75 -1.91
N GLU A 34 -4.33 -10.06 -2.75
CA GLU A 34 -4.33 -10.26 -4.21
C GLU A 34 -2.95 -10.00 -4.82
N LEU A 35 -2.26 -8.94 -4.36
CA LEU A 35 -0.90 -8.62 -4.80
C LEU A 35 0.12 -9.71 -4.43
N MET A 36 -0.07 -10.40 -3.29
CA MET A 36 0.81 -11.50 -2.86
C MET A 36 0.66 -12.77 -3.70
N HIS A 37 -0.47 -12.94 -4.40
CA HIS A 37 -0.74 -14.15 -5.18
C HIS A 37 0.16 -14.26 -6.44
N ASN A 38 1.03 -13.27 -6.68
CA ASN A 38 2.01 -13.30 -7.75
C ASN A 38 3.28 -14.07 -7.34
N PRO A 39 3.65 -15.18 -8.03
CA PRO A 39 4.74 -16.08 -7.66
C PRO A 39 6.15 -15.44 -7.67
N HIS A 40 6.29 -14.22 -8.22
CA HIS A 40 7.54 -13.46 -8.22
C HIS A 40 7.70 -12.49 -7.04
N SER A 41 6.71 -12.41 -6.14
CA SER A 41 6.74 -11.45 -5.02
C SER A 41 7.67 -11.91 -3.88
N ARG A 42 8.66 -11.08 -3.54
CA ARG A 42 9.64 -11.34 -2.48
C ARG A 42 8.98 -11.31 -1.08
N ILE A 43 8.91 -12.46 -0.43
CA ILE A 43 8.04 -12.79 0.72
C ILE A 43 8.16 -11.88 1.98
N GLY A 44 9.25 -11.15 2.19
CA GLY A 44 9.56 -10.53 3.50
C GLY A 44 8.78 -9.27 3.89
N ALA A 45 8.73 -8.25 3.02
CA ALA A 45 8.13 -6.95 3.35
C ALA A 45 6.59 -6.94 3.24
N THR A 46 6.01 -7.80 2.40
CA THR A 46 4.54 -7.94 2.31
C THR A 46 3.94 -8.43 3.61
N THR A 47 4.65 -9.32 4.32
CA THR A 47 4.22 -9.82 5.62
C THR A 47 4.12 -8.69 6.65
N GLU A 48 5.01 -7.70 6.58
CA GLU A 48 4.96 -6.54 7.48
C GLU A 48 3.78 -5.62 7.15
N ALA A 49 3.56 -5.29 5.87
CA ALA A 49 2.39 -4.52 5.45
C ALA A 49 1.07 -5.20 5.87
N GLN A 50 0.99 -6.53 5.73
CA GLN A 50 -0.17 -7.31 6.16
C GLN A 50 -0.35 -7.29 7.68
N ARG A 51 0.75 -7.41 8.44
CA ARG A 51 0.74 -7.35 9.90
C ARG A 51 0.24 -5.99 10.39
N LEU A 52 0.71 -4.89 9.80
CA LEU A 52 0.32 -3.52 10.14
C LEU A 52 -1.16 -3.25 9.86
N LEU A 53 -1.67 -3.67 8.70
CA LEU A 53 -3.09 -3.54 8.36
C LEU A 53 -3.99 -4.36 9.31
N GLY A 54 -3.59 -5.61 9.58
CA GLY A 54 -4.31 -6.49 10.51
C GLY A 54 -4.33 -5.96 11.94
N GLN A 55 -3.24 -5.34 12.39
CA GLN A 55 -3.16 -4.65 13.69
C GLN A 55 -4.14 -3.48 13.73
N ALA A 56 -4.09 -2.55 12.77
CA ALA A 56 -4.97 -1.38 12.75
C ALA A 56 -6.45 -1.75 12.66
N ARG A 57 -6.80 -2.78 11.87
CA ARG A 57 -8.18 -3.29 11.80
C ARG A 57 -8.62 -3.86 13.15
N SER A 58 -7.76 -4.63 13.81
CA SER A 58 -8.06 -5.22 15.12
C SER A 58 -8.24 -4.13 16.18
N GLU A 59 -7.38 -3.11 16.19
CA GLU A 59 -7.50 -1.97 17.10
C GLU A 59 -8.84 -1.23 16.95
N LEU A 60 -9.38 -1.12 15.73
CA LEU A 60 -10.72 -0.59 15.49
C LEU A 60 -11.84 -1.56 15.85
N GLU A 61 -11.65 -2.87 15.66
CA GLU A 61 -12.63 -3.90 15.99
C GLU A 61 -12.89 -3.99 17.51
N PHE A 62 -11.88 -3.74 18.33
CA PHE A 62 -11.94 -3.85 19.79
C PHE A 62 -12.14 -2.50 20.51
N VAL A 63 -12.65 -1.48 19.82
CA VAL A 63 -12.96 -0.19 20.45
C VAL A 63 -14.18 -0.32 21.37
N GLN A 64 -14.04 0.21 22.59
CA GLN A 64 -15.18 0.31 23.51
C GLN A 64 -16.24 1.27 22.96
N PRO A 65 -17.54 0.93 23.06
CA PRO A 65 -18.60 1.84 22.65
C PRO A 65 -18.53 3.18 23.40
N GLY A 66 -18.86 4.29 22.73
CA GLY A 66 -18.96 5.60 23.38
C GLY A 66 -17.65 6.36 23.64
N VAL A 67 -16.46 5.72 23.57
CA VAL A 67 -15.17 6.43 23.79
C VAL A 67 -14.52 6.94 22.50
N LEU A 68 -15.13 6.64 21.35
CA LEU A 68 -14.51 6.87 20.05
C LEU A 68 -14.38 8.36 19.72
N LEU A 69 -15.37 9.19 20.10
CA LEU A 69 -15.32 10.64 19.86
C LEU A 69 -14.20 11.31 20.69
N GLU A 70 -14.05 10.91 21.95
CA GLU A 70 -13.02 11.44 22.87
C GLU A 70 -11.61 11.04 22.46
N THR A 71 -11.46 9.88 21.82
CA THR A 71 -10.17 9.32 21.38
C THR A 71 -9.95 9.47 19.87
N LEU A 72 -10.77 10.26 19.18
CA LEU A 72 -10.77 10.32 17.71
C LEU A 72 -9.43 10.80 17.16
N GLU A 73 -8.89 11.89 17.72
CA GLU A 73 -7.65 12.51 17.24
C GLU A 73 -6.47 11.52 17.30
N SER A 74 -6.26 10.88 18.44
CA SER A 74 -5.17 9.94 18.63
C SER A 74 -5.31 8.71 17.72
N ARG A 75 -6.54 8.24 17.50
CA ARG A 75 -6.82 7.13 16.57
C ARG A 75 -6.53 7.51 15.12
N LEU A 76 -6.93 8.70 14.68
CA LEU A 76 -6.65 9.19 13.34
C LEU A 76 -5.14 9.40 13.13
N ALA A 77 -4.42 9.90 14.14
CA ALA A 77 -2.96 10.01 14.09
C ALA A 77 -2.28 8.64 14.00
N GLY A 78 -2.77 7.66 14.76
CA GLY A 78 -2.32 6.26 14.68
C GLY A 78 -2.54 5.68 13.28
N LEU A 79 -3.74 5.84 12.72
CA LEU A 79 -4.07 5.38 11.37
C LEU A 79 -3.20 6.05 10.29
N GLN A 80 -2.92 7.35 10.40
CA GLN A 80 -2.02 8.04 9.47
C GLN A 80 -0.61 7.47 9.52
N THR A 81 -0.12 7.16 10.73
CA THR A 81 1.17 6.48 10.92
C THR A 81 1.16 5.10 10.27
N THR A 82 0.13 4.28 10.52
CA THR A 82 -0.01 2.98 9.87
C THR A 82 -0.03 3.08 8.34
N CYS A 83 -0.77 4.04 7.77
CA CYS A 83 -0.81 4.25 6.32
C CYS A 83 0.58 4.57 5.75
N ARG A 84 1.38 5.37 6.46
CA ARG A 84 2.76 5.66 6.08
C ARG A 84 3.62 4.41 6.15
N ASP A 85 3.59 3.69 7.25
CA ASP A 85 4.42 2.49 7.46
C ASP A 85 4.10 1.38 6.46
N VAL A 86 2.80 1.18 6.15
CA VAL A 86 2.35 0.26 5.09
C VAL A 86 2.88 0.73 3.72
N GLY A 87 2.77 2.03 3.42
CA GLY A 87 3.29 2.60 2.18
C GLY A 87 4.80 2.38 2.02
N ASP A 88 5.57 2.61 3.07
CA ASP A 88 7.02 2.42 3.07
C ASP A 88 7.41 0.94 2.89
N ALA A 89 6.70 0.02 3.57
CA ALA A 89 6.90 -1.42 3.41
C ALA A 89 6.63 -1.89 1.96
N LEU A 90 5.57 -1.36 1.33
CA LEU A 90 5.24 -1.67 -0.06
C LEU A 90 6.22 -1.03 -1.05
N ALA A 91 6.67 0.21 -0.79
CA ALA A 91 7.64 0.93 -1.61
C ALA A 91 8.95 0.14 -1.75
N LEU A 92 9.50 -0.30 -0.61
CA LEU A 92 10.74 -1.09 -0.56
C LEU A 92 10.66 -2.38 -1.39
N GLN A 93 9.46 -2.94 -1.53
CA GLN A 93 9.27 -4.22 -2.19
C GLN A 93 8.91 -4.11 -3.67
N TYR A 94 7.98 -3.23 -4.02
CA TYR A 94 7.39 -3.18 -5.36
C TYR A 94 7.93 -2.03 -6.20
N PHE A 95 8.47 -0.98 -5.57
CA PHE A 95 8.91 0.22 -6.26
C PHE A 95 10.43 0.33 -6.22
N HIS A 96 11.08 -0.39 -7.13
CA HIS A 96 12.52 -0.24 -7.35
C HIS A 96 12.75 0.84 -8.40
N ALA A 97 13.60 1.83 -8.12
CA ALA A 97 14.03 2.77 -9.14
C ALA A 97 14.75 1.98 -10.24
N ALA A 98 14.15 1.90 -11.44
CA ALA A 98 14.81 1.27 -12.57
C ALA A 98 16.08 2.08 -12.89
N PRO A 99 17.26 1.44 -13.00
CA PRO A 99 18.45 2.15 -13.42
C PRO A 99 18.22 2.73 -14.81
N TRP A 100 18.61 3.98 -15.00
CA TRP A 100 18.55 4.65 -16.29
C TRP A 100 19.28 3.82 -17.34
N VAL A 101 18.55 3.32 -18.35
CA VAL A 101 19.14 2.57 -19.46
C VAL A 101 19.67 3.58 -20.48
N ALA A 102 20.98 3.83 -20.42
CA ALA A 102 21.69 4.50 -21.50
C ALA A 102 21.81 3.53 -22.69
N TRP A 103 21.06 3.76 -23.76
CA TRP A 103 21.26 3.04 -25.02
C TRP A 103 22.53 3.57 -25.71
N SER A 104 23.72 3.18 -25.25
CA SER A 104 24.98 3.63 -25.83
C SER A 104 25.44 2.81 -27.05
N ASP A 105 24.74 1.73 -27.42
CA ASP A 105 25.18 0.83 -28.51
C ASP A 105 24.31 0.88 -29.78
N ALA A 106 23.36 1.82 -29.90
CA ALA A 106 22.58 1.96 -31.14
C ALA A 106 23.41 2.48 -32.34
N GLY A 107 24.69 2.83 -32.16
CA GLY A 107 25.56 3.43 -33.18
C GLY A 107 26.62 2.53 -33.80
N GLN A 108 27.00 1.38 -33.21
CA GLN A 108 28.16 0.60 -33.69
C GLN A 108 27.86 -0.42 -34.82
N ARG A 109 26.58 -0.70 -35.13
CA ARG A 109 26.23 -1.69 -36.17
C ARG A 109 26.33 -1.17 -37.61
N GLY A 110 26.69 0.09 -37.84
CA GLY A 110 26.87 0.67 -39.18
C GLY A 110 28.25 0.44 -39.82
N GLN A 111 29.26 -0.01 -39.08
CA GLN A 111 30.66 0.08 -39.53
C GLN A 111 31.30 -1.24 -40.00
N LEU A 112 30.54 -2.33 -40.09
CA LEU A 112 31.04 -3.65 -40.51
C LEU A 112 30.59 -4.09 -41.92
N VAL A 113 29.95 -3.22 -42.69
CA VAL A 113 29.56 -3.47 -44.10
C VAL A 113 30.32 -2.47 -44.98
N GLY A 114 31.57 -2.76 -45.33
CA GLY A 114 32.34 -1.85 -46.19
C GLY A 114 33.77 -2.26 -46.57
N SER A 115 34.20 -3.50 -46.32
CA SER A 115 35.55 -3.91 -46.70
C SER A 115 35.62 -5.39 -47.08
N GLN A 116 34.87 -5.76 -48.11
CA GLN A 116 35.14 -6.93 -48.96
C GLN A 116 34.68 -6.63 -50.41
N GLU A 117 35.28 -5.63 -51.03
CA GLU A 117 35.48 -5.57 -52.48
C GLU A 117 36.97 -5.29 -52.68
N GLU A 118 37.73 -6.28 -53.18
CA GLU A 118 38.75 -6.12 -54.24
C GLU A 118 39.71 -7.32 -54.31
N SER A 119 39.79 -7.87 -55.54
CA SER A 119 40.75 -8.82 -56.15
C SER A 119 40.66 -10.31 -55.85
#